data_AF-A0A1F0BAS4-F1
#
_entry.id   AF-A0A1F0BAS4-F1
#
_cell.length_a   1.000
_cell.length_b   1.000
_cell.length_c   1.000
_cell.angle_alpha   90.00
_cell.angle_beta   90.00
_cell.angle_gamma   90.00
#
_symmetry.space_group_name_H-M   'P 1'
#
loop_
_entity.id
_entity.type
_entity.pdbx_description
1 polymer ?
#
loop_
_entity_poly.entity_id
_entity_poly.type
_entity_poly.pdbx_seq_one_letter_code
_entity_poly.pdbx_strand_id
1 'polypeptide(L)'
;MTSVQFYFLFPSLFMLHELEEIVWMPSFVKKISAQFPDNLILSYYTPFAFNAIVLEQFLILLLSLFLSYWFNNYTIYATIVIAYIYHVFGHLIQTVVIRKYVPGLLTGILTSLFSLCNLKNEFPIILYGYSLFTLLVIILNLVVSFMILHKISHKK
;
A
#
# COMPACT_ATOMS: atom_id res chain seq x y z
N MET A 1 10.76 -9.37 -19.25
CA MET A 1 11.24 -9.80 -17.91
C MET A 1 10.53 -11.11 -17.55
N THR A 2 11.17 -12.04 -16.85
CA THR A 2 10.46 -13.23 -16.33
C THR A 2 9.60 -12.86 -15.13
N SER A 3 8.57 -13.65 -14.80
CA SER A 3 7.72 -13.38 -13.63
C SER A 3 8.51 -13.37 -12.33
N VAL A 4 9.52 -14.23 -12.20
CA VAL A 4 10.41 -14.26 -11.03
C VAL A 4 11.23 -12.99 -10.92
N GLN A 5 11.85 -12.52 -12.02
CA GLN A 5 12.59 -11.25 -12.03
C GLN A 5 11.69 -10.07 -11.65
N PHE A 6 10.44 -10.06 -12.13
CA PHE A 6 9.45 -9.07 -11.73
C PHE A 6 9.18 -9.10 -10.22
N TYR A 7 8.97 -10.28 -9.65
CA TYR A 7 8.68 -10.42 -8.21
C TYR A 7 9.84 -9.94 -7.33
N PHE A 8 11.09 -10.10 -7.75
CA PHE A 8 12.23 -9.52 -7.04
C PHE A 8 12.35 -8.00 -7.19
N LEU A 9 11.86 -7.43 -8.30
CA LEU A 9 11.84 -5.98 -8.53
C LEU A 9 10.68 -5.29 -7.81
N PHE A 10 9.56 -5.99 -7.61
CA PHE A 10 8.32 -5.43 -7.07
C PHE A 10 8.48 -4.72 -5.70
N PRO A 11 9.25 -5.23 -4.73
CA PRO A 11 9.48 -4.51 -3.47
C PRO A 11 10.09 -3.12 -3.66
N SER A 12 10.95 -2.94 -4.68
CA SER A 12 11.49 -1.62 -5.01
C SER A 12 10.44 -0.69 -5.61
N LEU A 13 9.50 -1.21 -6.41
CA LEU A 13 8.37 -0.45 -6.95
C LEU A 13 7.41 -0.02 -5.84
N PHE A 14 7.10 -0.94 -4.92
CA PHE A 14 6.32 -0.63 -3.72
C PHE A 14 6.98 0.49 -2.92
N MET A 15 8.28 0.40 -2.63
CA MET A 15 8.98 1.46 -1.89
C MET A 15 9.04 2.79 -2.64
N LEU A 16 9.12 2.79 -3.97
CA LEU A 16 9.08 4.02 -4.76
C LEU A 16 7.75 4.77 -4.56
N HIS A 17 6.64 4.03 -4.55
CA HIS A 17 5.31 4.54 -4.22
C HIS A 17 5.25 5.09 -2.80
N GLU A 18 5.68 4.30 -1.81
CA GLU A 18 5.65 4.70 -0.40
C GLU A 18 6.55 5.91 -0.12
N LEU A 19 7.70 6.04 -0.79
CA LEU A 19 8.56 7.22 -0.66
C LEU A 19 7.84 8.50 -1.09
N GLU A 20 7.00 8.41 -2.12
CA GLU A 20 6.17 9.53 -2.53
C GLU A 20 5.21 9.97 -1.41
N GLU A 21 4.55 8.99 -0.78
CA GLU A 21 3.69 9.23 0.37
C GLU A 21 4.48 9.81 1.55
N ILE A 22 5.62 9.22 1.93
CA ILE A 22 6.46 9.69 3.04
C ILE A 22 6.81 11.18 2.87
N VAL A 23 7.16 11.60 1.66
CA VAL A 23 7.58 12.98 1.39
C VAL A 23 6.40 13.97 1.43
N TRP A 24 5.25 13.62 0.86
CA TRP A 24 4.15 14.58 0.68
C TRP A 24 2.95 14.41 1.62
N MET A 25 2.80 13.26 2.29
CA MET A 25 1.71 12.97 3.23
C MET A 25 1.62 13.99 4.38
N PRO A 26 2.70 14.43 5.04
CA PRO A 26 2.59 15.42 6.12
C PRO A 26 1.97 16.75 5.65
N SER A 27 2.38 17.20 4.46
CA SER A 27 1.87 18.43 3.85
C SER A 27 0.41 18.27 3.39
N PHE A 28 0.06 17.10 2.86
CA PHE A 28 -1.29 16.78 2.44
C PHE A 28 -2.26 16.72 3.63
N VAL A 29 -1.91 15.98 4.69
CA VAL A 29 -2.71 15.87 5.91
C VAL A 29 -2.98 17.24 6.53
N LYS A 30 -1.97 18.12 6.59
CA LYS A 30 -2.15 19.51 7.09
C LYS A 30 -3.15 20.32 6.24
N LYS A 31 -3.15 20.13 4.92
CA LYS A 31 -4.09 20.82 4.01
C LYS A 31 -5.51 20.26 4.13
N ILE A 32 -5.65 18.96 4.37
CA ILE A 32 -6.95 18.30 4.51
C ILE A 32 -7.57 18.58 5.88
N SER A 33 -6.78 18.57 6.96
CA SER A 33 -7.29 18.89 8.30
C SER A 33 -7.85 20.30 8.40
N ALA A 34 -7.26 21.27 7.67
CA ALA A 34 -7.81 22.62 7.57
C ALA A 34 -9.15 22.68 6.81
N GLN A 35 -9.40 21.74 5.88
CA GLN A 35 -10.64 21.67 5.10
C GLN A 35 -11.74 20.86 5.83
N PHE A 36 -11.34 19.87 6.62
CA PHE A 36 -12.22 18.96 7.36
C PHE A 36 -11.73 18.82 8.82
N PRO A 37 -11.96 19.83 9.67
CA PRO A 37 -11.41 19.87 11.02
C PRO A 37 -11.95 18.77 11.95
N ASP A 38 -13.16 18.28 11.71
CA ASP A 38 -13.84 17.29 12.57
C ASP A 38 -13.50 15.82 12.24
N ASN A 39 -12.57 15.56 11.31
CA ASN A 39 -12.22 14.20 10.94
C ASN A 39 -11.29 13.53 11.97
N LEU A 40 -11.87 12.69 12.83
CA LEU A 40 -11.17 11.87 13.82
C LEU A 40 -10.10 10.93 13.23
N ILE A 41 -10.24 10.50 11.97
CA ILE A 41 -9.25 9.62 11.32
C ILE A 41 -7.92 10.36 11.13
N LEU A 42 -7.96 11.66 10.82
CA LEU A 42 -6.77 12.48 10.61
C LEU A 42 -6.00 12.74 11.91
N SER A 43 -6.63 12.61 13.09
CA SER A 43 -5.93 12.76 14.37
C SER A 43 -5.07 11.56 14.76
N TYR A 44 -5.26 10.39 14.13
CA TYR A 44 -4.40 9.21 14.34
C TYR A 44 -3.09 9.32 13.56
N TYR A 45 -3.01 10.20 12.56
CA TYR A 45 -1.82 10.35 11.73
C TYR A 45 -0.69 11.03 12.49
N THR A 46 0.47 10.38 12.50
CA THR A 46 1.76 11.03 12.76
C THR A 46 2.78 10.54 11.74
N PRO A 47 3.75 11.36 11.31
CA PRO A 47 4.79 10.90 10.38
C PRO A 47 5.54 9.67 10.90
N PHE A 48 5.76 9.58 12.22
CA PHE A 48 6.37 8.41 12.83
C PHE A 48 5.50 7.16 12.69
N ALA A 49 4.20 7.24 13.01
CA ALA A 49 3.30 6.09 12.90
C ALA A 49 3.17 5.62 11.46
N PHE A 50 3.05 6.56 10.51
CA PHE A 50 3.01 6.26 9.09
C PHE A 50 4.28 5.52 8.63
N ASN A 51 5.47 6.07 8.91
CA ASN A 51 6.73 5.44 8.52
C ASN A 51 6.93 4.06 9.15
N ALA A 52 6.48 3.86 10.40
CA ALA A 52 6.54 2.56 11.07
C ALA A 52 5.65 1.51 10.38
N ILE A 53 4.46 1.91 9.93
CA ILE A 53 3.54 1.02 9.20
C ILE A 53 4.07 0.70 7.80
N VAL A 54 4.66 1.67 7.10
CA VAL A 54 5.33 1.42 5.81
C VAL A 54 6.42 0.36 5.97
N LEU A 55 7.23 0.46 7.04
CA LEU A 55 8.25 -0.53 7.35
C LEU A 55 7.63 -1.91 7.65
N GLU A 56 6.55 -1.98 8.43
CA GLU A 56 5.83 -3.23 8.71
C GLU A 56 5.36 -3.91 7.41
N GLN A 57 4.69 -3.17 6.54
CA GLN A 57 4.20 -3.69 5.26
C GLN A 57 5.33 -4.14 4.34
N PHE A 58 6.43 -3.38 4.28
CA PHE A 58 7.59 -3.75 3.49
C PHE A 58 8.23 -5.05 3.99
N LEU A 59 8.35 -5.24 5.31
CA LEU A 59 8.86 -6.48 5.89
C LEU A 59 7.94 -7.67 5.60
N ILE A 60 6.62 -7.49 5.68
CA ILE A 60 5.64 -8.53 5.31
C ILE A 60 5.77 -8.89 3.83
N LEU A 61 5.93 -7.89 2.96
CA LEU A 61 6.13 -8.10 1.52
C LEU A 61 7.41 -8.90 1.23
N LEU A 62 8.53 -8.55 1.87
CA LEU A 62 9.79 -9.28 1.74
C LEU A 62 9.70 -10.72 2.28
N LEU A 63 9.05 -10.91 3.42
CA LEU A 63 8.82 -12.24 3.98
C LEU A 63 7.96 -13.10 3.05
N SER A 64 6.89 -12.53 2.49
CA SER A 64 6.05 -13.23 1.52
C SER A 64 6.81 -13.61 0.26
N LEU A 65 7.67 -12.72 -0.26
CA LEU A 65 8.55 -13.02 -1.39
C LEU A 65 9.52 -14.16 -1.07
N PHE A 66 10.16 -14.10 0.10
CA PHE A 66 11.09 -15.14 0.55
C PHE A 66 10.41 -16.51 0.65
N LEU A 67 9.25 -16.59 1.30
CA LEU A 67 8.47 -17.83 1.41
C LEU A 67 8.03 -18.33 0.03
N SER A 68 7.58 -17.43 -0.84
CA SER A 68 7.14 -17.79 -2.19
C SER A 68 8.27 -18.36 -3.03
N TYR A 69 9.48 -17.81 -2.91
CA TYR A 69 10.69 -18.36 -3.53
C TYR A 69 11.07 -19.71 -2.92
N TRP A 70 11.09 -19.84 -1.59
CA TRP A 70 11.45 -21.07 -0.89
C TRP A 70 10.55 -22.26 -1.26
N PHE A 71 9.24 -22.03 -1.36
CA PHE A 71 8.24 -23.05 -1.72
C PHE A 71 7.93 -23.12 -3.21
N ASN A 72 8.61 -22.33 -4.07
CA ASN A 72 8.34 -22.21 -5.50
C ASN A 72 6.86 -21.94 -5.85
N ASN A 73 6.14 -21.23 -4.97
CA ASN A 73 4.73 -20.93 -5.15
C ASN A 73 4.47 -19.43 -4.91
N TYR A 74 4.16 -18.72 -6.00
CA TYR A 74 3.98 -17.26 -6.00
C TYR A 74 2.51 -16.83 -5.97
N THR A 75 1.57 -17.75 -5.75
CA THR A 75 0.13 -17.43 -5.78
C THR A 75 -0.24 -16.35 -4.76
N ILE A 76 0.20 -16.51 -3.50
CA ILE A 76 -0.02 -15.52 -2.43
C ILE A 76 0.69 -14.20 -2.75
N TYR A 77 1.92 -14.28 -3.28
CA TYR A 77 2.65 -13.07 -3.64
C TYR A 77 1.95 -12.29 -4.76
N ALA A 78 1.43 -12.99 -5.76
CA ALA A 78 0.65 -12.40 -6.84
C ALA A 78 -0.63 -11.73 -6.32
N THR A 79 -1.32 -12.30 -5.33
CA THR A 79 -2.49 -11.63 -4.73
C THR A 79 -2.11 -10.35 -3.99
N ILE A 80 -0.92 -10.29 -3.38
CA ILE A 80 -0.40 -9.05 -2.78
C ILE A 80 -0.12 -8.00 -3.85
N VAL A 81 0.52 -8.37 -4.97
CA VAL A 81 0.76 -7.44 -6.10
C VAL A 81 -0.56 -6.90 -6.67
N ILE A 82 -1.59 -7.75 -6.81
CA ILE A 82 -2.91 -7.33 -7.30
C ILE A 82 -3.60 -6.43 -6.25
N ALA A 83 -3.50 -6.77 -4.96
CA ALA A 83 -4.03 -5.93 -3.88
C ALA A 83 -3.37 -4.53 -3.88
N TYR A 84 -2.07 -4.45 -4.15
CA TYR A 84 -1.37 -3.19 -4.33
C TYR A 84 -1.95 -2.35 -5.48
N ILE A 85 -2.26 -2.97 -6.62
CA ILE A 85 -2.91 -2.26 -7.74
C ILE A 85 -4.27 -1.70 -7.30
N TYR A 86 -5.07 -2.47 -6.56
CA TYR A 86 -6.33 -1.97 -6.00
C TYR A 86 -6.16 -0.83 -5.00
N HIS A 87 -5.11 -0.87 -4.18
CA HIS A 87 -4.76 0.24 -3.28
C HIS A 87 -4.52 1.55 -4.07
N VAL A 88 -3.77 1.49 -5.17
CA VAL A 88 -3.55 2.64 -6.05
C VAL A 88 -4.86 3.14 -6.69
N PHE A 89 -5.78 2.24 -7.05
CA PHE A 89 -7.13 2.65 -7.46
C PHE A 89 -7.88 3.39 -6.35
N GLY A 90 -7.65 3.06 -5.09
CA GLY A 90 -8.12 3.83 -3.93
C GLY A 90 -7.66 5.29 -3.99
N HIS A 91 -6.38 5.55 -4.28
CA HIS A 91 -5.87 6.92 -4.44
C HIS A 91 -6.50 7.67 -5.61
N LEU A 92 -6.80 6.99 -6.72
CA LEU A 92 -7.54 7.59 -7.84
C LEU A 92 -8.92 8.07 -7.39
N ILE A 93 -9.66 7.22 -6.68
CA ILE A 93 -10.99 7.57 -6.15
C ILE A 93 -10.87 8.73 -5.16
N GLN A 94 -9.92 8.67 -4.23
CA GLN A 94 -9.66 9.74 -3.26
C GLN A 94 -9.35 11.07 -3.94
N THR A 95 -8.53 11.05 -5.00
CA THR A 95 -8.17 12.25 -5.78
C THR A 95 -9.39 12.88 -6.43
N VAL A 96 -10.29 12.07 -7.00
CA VAL A 96 -11.53 12.54 -7.62
C VAL A 96 -12.48 13.13 -6.57
N VAL A 97 -12.64 12.48 -5.42
CA VAL A 97 -13.55 12.90 -4.34
C VAL A 97 -13.05 14.19 -3.66
N ILE A 98 -11.76 14.26 -3.33
CA ILE A 98 -11.14 15.40 -2.65
C ILE A 98 -10.86 16.56 -3.63
N ARG A 99 -10.82 16.26 -4.94
CA ARG A 99 -10.44 17.19 -6.03
C ARG A 99 -9.05 17.79 -5.84
N LYS A 100 -8.15 17.06 -5.19
CA LYS A 100 -6.76 17.43 -4.95
C LYS A 100 -5.88 16.23 -5.20
N TYR A 101 -4.63 16.50 -5.57
CA TYR A 101 -3.61 15.47 -5.68
C TYR A 101 -3.39 14.76 -4.34
N VAL A 102 -3.48 13.43 -4.35
CA VAL A 102 -3.19 12.56 -3.21
C VAL A 102 -1.75 12.05 -3.36
N PRO A 103 -0.90 12.17 -2.31
CA PRO A 103 0.43 11.56 -2.30
C PRO A 103 0.37 10.07 -2.63
N GLY A 104 1.33 9.59 -3.42
CA GLY A 104 1.39 8.20 -3.89
C GLY A 104 0.65 7.98 -5.23
N LEU A 105 -0.09 8.95 -5.74
CA LEU A 105 -0.86 8.73 -6.97
C LEU A 105 0.02 8.57 -8.22
N LEU A 106 0.96 9.48 -8.44
CA LEU A 106 1.75 9.50 -9.68
C LEU A 106 2.66 8.27 -9.78
N THR A 107 3.43 8.04 -8.73
CA THR A 107 4.32 6.88 -8.65
C THR A 107 3.51 5.59 -8.62
N GLY A 108 2.40 5.54 -7.86
CA GLY A 108 1.48 4.42 -7.83
C GLY A 108 0.89 4.05 -9.18
N ILE A 109 0.50 5.02 -10.01
CA ILE A 109 0.03 4.76 -11.39
C ILE A 109 1.15 4.13 -12.22
N LEU A 110 2.37 4.68 -12.17
CA LEU A 110 3.50 4.17 -12.94
C LEU A 110 3.88 2.74 -12.54
N THR A 111 3.99 2.48 -11.23
CA THR A 111 4.34 1.16 -10.69
C THR A 111 3.23 0.14 -10.88
N SER A 112 1.96 0.55 -10.83
CA SER A 112 0.80 -0.33 -11.10
C SER A 112 0.71 -0.69 -12.58
N LEU A 113 0.89 0.27 -13.48
CA LEU A 113 0.94 0.00 -14.92
C LEU A 113 2.10 -0.95 -15.25
N PHE A 114 3.29 -0.69 -14.69
CA PHE A 114 4.42 -1.60 -14.85
C PHE A 114 4.12 -3.00 -14.29
N SER A 115 3.45 -3.09 -13.15
CA SER A 115 3.06 -4.36 -12.54
C SER A 115 2.05 -5.12 -13.40
N LEU A 116 1.06 -4.44 -13.96
CA LEU A 116 0.07 -5.03 -14.87
C LEU A 116 0.72 -5.55 -16.16
N CYS A 117 1.69 -4.83 -16.73
CA CYS A 117 2.42 -5.28 -17.92
C CYS A 117 3.24 -6.56 -17.67
N ASN A 118 3.73 -6.77 -16.44
CA ASN A 118 4.58 -7.91 -16.09
C ASN A 118 3.81 -9.07 -15.44
N LEU A 119 2.64 -8.81 -14.85
CA LEU A 119 1.64 -9.82 -14.49
C LEU A 119 1.03 -10.35 -15.79
N LYS A 120 1.60 -11.43 -16.33
CA LYS A 120 0.96 -12.15 -17.44
C LYS A 120 -0.44 -12.59 -17.00
N ASN A 121 -1.45 -12.41 -17.86
CA ASN A 121 -2.87 -12.78 -17.65
C ASN A 121 -3.12 -14.30 -17.56
N GLU A 122 -2.14 -15.08 -17.11
CA GLU A 122 -2.24 -16.53 -16.93
C GLU A 122 -2.88 -16.90 -15.58
N PHE A 123 -3.21 -15.91 -14.74
CA PHE A 123 -3.82 -16.17 -13.43
C PHE A 123 -5.31 -16.49 -13.56
N PRO A 124 -5.79 -17.53 -12.83
CA PRO A 124 -7.22 -17.83 -12.80
C PRO A 124 -8.00 -16.66 -12.20
N ILE A 125 -9.20 -16.41 -12.73
CA ILE A 125 -10.07 -15.30 -12.32
C ILE A 125 -10.30 -15.26 -10.78
N ILE A 126 -10.22 -16.42 -10.13
CA ILE A 126 -10.40 -16.59 -8.69
C ILE A 126 -9.33 -15.86 -7.86
N LEU A 127 -8.12 -15.67 -8.40
CA LEU A 127 -7.04 -14.95 -7.72
C LEU A 127 -7.39 -13.46 -7.51
N TYR A 128 -8.13 -12.86 -8.44
CA TYR A 128 -8.61 -11.47 -8.27
C TYR A 128 -9.57 -11.37 -7.09
N GLY A 129 -10.42 -12.39 -6.87
CA GLY A 129 -11.27 -12.48 -5.68
C GLY A 129 -10.44 -12.60 -4.39
N TYR A 130 -9.46 -13.51 -4.36
CA TYR A 130 -8.57 -13.65 -3.20
C TYR A 130 -7.75 -12.40 -2.91
N SER A 131 -7.35 -11.64 -3.94
CA SER A 131 -6.64 -10.38 -3.74
C SER A 131 -7.48 -9.29 -3.08
N LEU A 132 -8.81 -9.29 -3.25
CA LEU A 132 -9.70 -8.41 -2.49
C LEU A 132 -9.71 -8.78 -1.00
N PHE A 133 -9.70 -10.08 -0.69
CA PHE A 133 -9.57 -10.54 0.69
C PHE A 133 -8.18 -10.17 1.27
N THR A 134 -7.10 -10.36 0.50
CA THR A 134 -5.76 -9.91 0.89
C THR A 134 -5.72 -8.40 1.17
N LEU A 135 -6.32 -7.59 0.30
CA LEU A 135 -6.43 -6.13 0.51
C LEU A 135 -7.17 -5.80 1.81
N LEU A 136 -8.29 -6.48 2.08
CA LEU A 136 -9.06 -6.28 3.31
C LEU A 136 -8.21 -6.59 4.54
N VAL A 137 -7.45 -7.69 4.53
CA VAL A 137 -6.52 -8.05 5.62
C VAL A 137 -5.45 -6.98 5.82
N ILE A 138 -4.87 -6.45 4.74
CA ILE A 138 -3.88 -5.38 4.80
C ILE A 138 -4.48 -4.09 5.39
N ILE A 139 -5.69 -3.71 4.98
CA ILE A 139 -6.41 -2.55 5.51
C ILE A 139 -6.73 -2.72 7.01
N LEU A 140 -7.16 -3.92 7.43
CA LEU A 140 -7.40 -4.19 8.84
C LEU A 140 -6.11 -4.08 9.67
N ASN A 141 -5.00 -4.63 9.17
CA ASN A 141 -3.69 -4.49 9.81
C ASN A 141 -3.28 -3.01 9.93
N LEU A 142 -3.42 -2.22 8.87
CA LEU A 142 -3.18 -0.77 8.87
C LEU A 142 -3.97 -0.05 9.99
N VAL A 143 -5.28 -0.28 10.07
CA VAL A 143 -6.15 0.37 11.05
C VAL A 143 -5.72 0.00 12.47
N VAL A 144 -5.45 -1.28 12.73
CA VAL A 144 -5.01 -1.76 14.05
C VAL A 144 -3.66 -1.17 14.42
N SER A 145 -2.69 -1.12 13.50
CA SER A 145 -1.37 -0.55 13.75
C SER A 145 -1.45 0.95 14.07
N PHE A 146 -2.28 1.72 13.36
CA PHE A 146 -2.53 3.13 13.69
C PHE A 146 -3.12 3.32 15.10
N MET A 147 -4.10 2.49 15.47
CA MET A 147 -4.72 2.54 16.81
C MET A 147 -3.70 2.25 17.92
N ILE A 148 -2.85 1.23 17.74
CA ILE A 148 -1.83 0.84 18.71
C ILE A 148 -0.79 1.95 18.85
N LEU A 149 -0.25 2.46 17.75
CA LEU A 149 0.80 3.48 17.76
C LEU A 149 0.30 4.80 18.35
N HIS A 150 -0.93 5.20 18.04
CA HIS A 150 -1.55 6.38 18.64
C HIS A 150 -1.69 6.24 20.17
N LYS A 151 -2.14 5.08 20.66
CA LYS A 151 -2.27 4.81 22.10
C LYS A 151 -0.92 4.82 22.82
N ILE A 152 0.15 4.35 22.18
CA ILE A 152 1.51 4.39 22.72
C ILE A 152 2.02 5.84 22.76
N SER A 153 1.77 6.62 21.71
CA SER A 153 2.22 8.02 21.63
C SER A 153 1.57 8.92 22.69
N HIS A 154 0.32 8.66 23.07
CA HIS A 154 -0.41 9.44 24.09
C HIS A 154 -0.17 8.99 25.54
N LYS A 155 0.62 7.93 25.75
CA LYS A 155 1.03 7.48 27.10
C LYS A 155 2.32 8.16 27.61
N LYS A 156 2.90 9.09 26.84
CA LYS A 156 4.05 9.91 27.25
C LYS A 156 3.61 11.24 27.84
#